data_AF-A0A6P6DXB9-F1
#
_entry.id   AF-A0A6P6DXB9-F1
#
_cell.length_a   1.000
_cell.length_b   1.000
_cell.length_c   1.000
_cell.angle_alpha   90.00
_cell.angle_beta   90.00
_cell.angle_gamma   90.00
#
_symmetry.space_group_name_H-M   'P 1'
#
loop_
_entity.id
_entity.type
_entity.pdbx_description
1 polymer ?
#
loop_
_entity_poly.entity_id
_entity_poly.type
_entity_poly.pdbx_seq_one_letter_code
_entity_poly.pdbx_strand_id
1 'polypeptide(L)'
;MSVENATILTNCERWPLMVDPQLQGIKWIKNRYGEDLQVTQIGQKGYLQTLERALEAGDVVLIENLEESIDPVLGPLLGREVIKKGRFIKIGDKECEYNPKFRLILHTKLANPHYQPELQAQATLINFTVTRDGLEDQLLAAVVSMERPDLEQLK
;
A
#
# COMPACT_ATOMS: atom_id res chain seq x y z
N MET A 1 7.34 12.62 10.38
CA MET A 1 7.00 11.17 10.19
C MET A 1 7.19 10.80 8.74
N SER A 2 7.93 9.73 8.40
CA SER A 2 7.82 8.97 7.13
C SER A 2 8.84 7.85 6.94
N VAL A 3 10.00 7.87 7.60
CA VAL A 3 11.08 6.89 7.33
C VAL A 3 10.78 5.50 7.90
N GLU A 4 10.21 5.42 9.10
CA GLU A 4 9.84 4.15 9.72
C GLU A 4 8.72 3.45 8.95
N ASN A 5 7.62 4.17 8.65
CA ASN A 5 6.52 3.62 7.85
C ASN A 5 6.99 3.22 6.43
N ALA A 6 7.90 3.98 5.82
CA ALA A 6 8.52 3.62 4.55
C ALA A 6 9.37 2.34 4.64
N THR A 7 10.08 2.14 5.75
CA THR A 7 10.90 0.95 6.00
C THR A 7 10.02 -0.27 6.20
N ILE A 8 8.97 -0.13 7.01
CA ILE A 8 7.96 -1.18 7.22
C ILE A 8 7.33 -1.56 5.88
N LEU A 9 6.86 -0.59 5.09
CA LEU A 9 6.28 -0.84 3.76
C LEU A 9 7.23 -1.61 2.82
N THR A 10 8.53 -1.37 2.92
CA THR A 10 9.52 -2.03 2.05
C THR A 10 9.90 -3.43 2.55
N ASN A 11 9.83 -3.67 3.87
CA ASN A 11 10.31 -4.89 4.52
C ASN A 11 9.18 -5.80 5.04
N CYS A 12 7.91 -5.47 4.78
CA CYS A 12 6.77 -6.29 5.19
C CYS A 12 6.73 -7.61 4.40
N GLU A 13 6.74 -8.73 5.13
CA GLU A 13 6.46 -10.05 4.55
C GLU A 13 5.00 -10.19 4.12
N ARG A 14 4.05 -9.49 4.76
CA ARG A 14 2.64 -9.45 4.36
C ARG A 14 2.35 -8.24 3.50
N TRP A 15 1.21 -8.22 2.81
CA TRP A 15 0.82 -7.05 2.03
C TRP A 15 0.58 -5.84 2.94
N PRO A 16 1.32 -4.72 2.77
CA PRO A 16 1.09 -3.53 3.56
C PRO A 16 -0.23 -2.85 3.15
N LEU A 17 -1.10 -2.59 4.14
CA LEU A 17 -2.33 -1.82 3.98
C LEU A 17 -2.16 -0.47 4.67
N MET A 18 -2.00 0.57 3.85
CA MET A 18 -1.83 1.92 4.34
C MET A 18 -3.17 2.61 4.54
N VAL A 19 -3.37 3.14 5.74
CA VAL A 19 -4.49 4.01 6.07
C VAL A 19 -4.03 5.45 5.97
N ASP A 20 -4.35 6.12 4.88
CA ASP A 20 -3.88 7.47 4.56
C ASP A 20 -5.06 8.37 4.14
N PRO A 21 -5.81 8.93 5.11
CA PRO A 21 -6.92 9.84 4.80
C PRO A 21 -6.45 11.16 4.16
N GLN A 22 -5.16 11.49 4.27
CA GLN A 22 -4.58 12.75 3.78
C GLN A 22 -3.88 12.61 2.41
N LEU A 23 -3.83 11.40 1.85
CA LEU A 23 -3.19 11.12 0.55
C LEU A 23 -1.72 11.58 0.50
N GLN A 24 -1.00 11.52 1.62
CA GLN A 24 0.43 11.84 1.73
C GLN A 24 1.30 10.63 1.36
N GLY A 25 0.98 9.46 1.91
CA GLY A 25 1.72 8.21 1.68
C GLY A 25 1.64 7.77 0.23
N ILE A 26 0.51 8.00 -0.42
CA ILE A 26 0.33 7.64 -1.82
C ILE A 26 1.19 8.44 -2.79
N LYS A 27 1.35 9.74 -2.54
CA LYS A 27 2.25 10.60 -3.33
C LYS A 27 3.68 10.13 -3.20
N TRP A 28 4.09 9.74 -2.00
CA TRP A 28 5.43 9.21 -1.77
C TRP A 28 5.69 7.90 -2.53
N ILE A 29 4.73 6.99 -2.57
CA ILE A 29 4.86 5.72 -3.32
C ILE A 29 4.92 5.98 -4.82
N LYS A 30 4.04 6.83 -5.35
CA LYS A 30 4.08 7.22 -6.76
C LYS A 30 5.42 7.85 -7.13
N ASN A 31 5.97 8.69 -6.26
CA ASN A 31 7.28 9.29 -6.47
C ASN A 31 8.45 8.28 -6.34
N ARG A 32 8.33 7.28 -5.46
CA ARG A 32 9.37 6.28 -5.22
C ARG A 32 9.47 5.22 -6.31
N TYR A 33 8.33 4.67 -6.72
CA TYR A 33 8.26 3.60 -7.72
C TYR A 33 8.11 4.16 -9.14
N GLY A 34 7.66 5.41 -9.30
CA GLY A 34 7.61 6.09 -10.58
C GLY A 34 6.76 5.34 -11.60
N GLU A 35 7.37 5.05 -12.75
CA GLU A 35 6.72 4.40 -13.90
C GLU A 35 6.52 2.88 -13.72
N ASP A 36 7.25 2.26 -12.79
CA ASP A 36 7.15 0.82 -12.46
C ASP A 36 5.87 0.51 -11.63
N LEU A 37 5.25 1.54 -11.06
CA LEU A 37 4.07 1.42 -10.23
C LEU A 37 2.79 1.31 -11.07
N GLN A 38 2.13 0.17 -10.99
CA GLN A 38 0.80 -0.01 -11.56
C GLN A 38 -0.26 0.39 -10.55
N VAL A 39 -0.98 1.46 -10.83
CA VAL A 39 -2.03 1.98 -9.95
C VAL A 39 -3.39 1.47 -10.41
N THR A 40 -4.13 0.81 -9.52
CA THR A 40 -5.44 0.21 -9.81
C THR A 40 -6.41 0.42 -8.65
N GLN A 41 -7.71 0.21 -8.86
CA GLN A 41 -8.73 0.31 -7.83
C GLN A 41 -9.67 -0.90 -7.88
N ILE A 42 -10.06 -1.42 -6.71
CA ILE A 42 -11.07 -2.47 -6.61
C ILE A 42 -12.39 -1.98 -7.22
N GLY A 43 -13.00 -2.82 -8.07
CA GLY A 43 -14.25 -2.49 -8.76
C GLY A 43 -14.07 -1.80 -10.12
N GLN A 44 -12.86 -1.39 -10.50
CA GLN A 44 -12.61 -0.87 -11.86
C GLN A 44 -12.65 -2.01 -12.89
N LYS A 45 -13.37 -1.83 -14.00
CA LYS A 45 -13.38 -2.84 -15.08
C LYS A 45 -11.95 -3.12 -15.56
N GLY A 46 -11.49 -4.35 -15.40
CA GLY A 46 -10.14 -4.78 -15.78
C GLY A 46 -9.10 -4.76 -14.67
N TYR A 47 -9.43 -4.42 -13.42
CA TYR A 47 -8.46 -4.43 -12.32
C TYR A 47 -7.80 -5.81 -12.14
N LEU A 48 -8.59 -6.89 -12.30
CA LEU A 48 -8.10 -8.26 -12.28
C LEU A 48 -7.05 -8.46 -13.38
N GLN A 49 -7.35 -8.10 -14.62
CA GLN A 49 -6.43 -8.29 -15.75
C GLN A 49 -5.11 -7.52 -15.58
N THR A 50 -5.16 -6.29 -15.03
CA THR A 50 -3.95 -5.53 -14.67
C THR A 50 -3.15 -6.25 -13.59
N LEU A 51 -3.83 -6.77 -12.57
CA LEU A 51 -3.21 -7.52 -11.49
C LEU A 51 -2.59 -8.83 -11.99
N GLU A 52 -3.27 -9.57 -12.87
CA GLU A 52 -2.76 -10.78 -13.52
C GLU A 52 -1.47 -10.50 -14.28
N ARG A 53 -1.47 -9.44 -15.10
CA ARG A 53 -0.31 -9.04 -15.88
C ARG A 53 0.86 -8.62 -15.00
N ALA A 54 0.58 -7.83 -13.96
CA ALA A 54 1.61 -7.39 -13.02
C ALA A 54 2.15 -8.56 -12.18
N LEU A 55 1.31 -9.54 -11.84
CA LEU A 55 1.72 -10.77 -11.16
C LEU A 55 2.69 -11.58 -12.00
N GLU A 56 2.44 -11.72 -13.30
CA GLU A 56 3.32 -12.43 -14.23
C GLU A 56 4.64 -11.66 -14.46
N ALA A 57 4.55 -10.35 -14.68
CA ALA A 57 5.69 -9.48 -14.90
C ALA A 57 6.55 -9.26 -13.64
N GLY A 58 5.95 -9.37 -12.45
CA GLY A 58 6.60 -9.08 -11.17
C GLY A 58 6.66 -7.59 -10.84
N ASP A 59 5.76 -6.79 -11.39
CA ASP A 59 5.67 -5.34 -11.15
C ASP A 59 5.06 -5.03 -9.77
N VAL A 60 5.20 -3.77 -9.34
CA VAL A 60 4.58 -3.28 -8.11
C VAL A 60 3.19 -2.74 -8.41
N VAL A 61 2.16 -3.32 -7.79
CA VAL A 61 0.77 -2.86 -7.91
C VAL A 61 0.35 -2.13 -6.65
N LEU A 62 -0.20 -0.94 -6.84
CA LEU A 62 -0.86 -0.15 -5.80
C LEU A 62 -2.37 -0.18 -6.01
N ILE A 63 -3.09 -0.71 -5.03
CA ILE A 63 -4.55 -0.66 -4.98
C ILE A 63 -4.98 0.57 -4.18
N GLU A 64 -5.55 1.55 -4.87
CA GLU A 64 -6.10 2.76 -4.28
C GLU A 64 -7.55 2.56 -3.82
N ASN A 65 -8.00 3.44 -2.92
CA ASN A 65 -9.38 3.51 -2.44
C ASN A 65 -9.96 2.16 -1.99
N LEU A 66 -9.19 1.40 -1.20
CA LEU A 66 -9.65 0.11 -0.73
C LEU A 66 -10.83 0.28 0.25
N GLU A 67 -12.00 -0.20 -0.19
CA GLU A 67 -13.25 -0.16 0.53
C GLU A 67 -13.30 -1.26 1.61
N GLU A 68 -14.21 -1.14 2.58
CA GLU A 68 -14.37 -2.14 3.65
C GLU A 68 -14.80 -3.51 3.10
N SER A 69 -15.50 -3.51 1.97
CA SER A 69 -15.90 -4.70 1.23
C SER A 69 -14.86 -5.02 0.16
N ILE A 70 -14.03 -6.04 0.42
CA ILE A 70 -13.10 -6.59 -0.56
C ILE A 70 -13.74 -7.82 -1.18
N ASP A 71 -13.67 -7.94 -2.50
CA ASP A 71 -14.12 -9.15 -3.17
C ASP A 71 -13.38 -10.39 -2.62
N PRO A 72 -14.10 -11.45 -2.20
CA PRO A 72 -13.49 -12.67 -1.69
C PRO A 72 -12.60 -13.38 -2.74
N VAL A 73 -12.74 -13.02 -4.01
CA VAL A 73 -11.86 -13.48 -5.11
C VAL A 73 -10.39 -13.10 -4.90
N LEU A 74 -10.12 -12.06 -4.12
CA LEU A 74 -8.78 -11.59 -3.75
C LEU A 74 -8.26 -12.22 -2.46
N GLY A 75 -9.08 -12.97 -1.72
CA GLY A 75 -8.66 -13.72 -0.54
C GLY A 75 -7.38 -14.53 -0.76
N PRO A 76 -7.30 -15.41 -1.77
CA PRO A 76 -6.08 -16.18 -2.07
C PRO A 76 -4.88 -15.31 -2.44
N LEU A 77 -5.09 -14.16 -3.08
CA LEU A 77 -4.00 -13.20 -3.34
C LEU A 77 -3.50 -12.57 -2.03
N LEU A 78 -4.42 -12.11 -1.19
CA LEU A 78 -4.14 -11.44 0.07
C LEU A 78 -3.48 -12.39 1.07
N GLY A 79 -3.92 -13.64 1.11
CA GLY A 79 -3.32 -14.72 1.88
C GLY A 79 -2.04 -15.29 1.27
N ARG A 80 -1.64 -14.84 0.07
CA ARG A 80 -0.53 -15.42 -0.72
C ARG A 80 -0.64 -16.95 -0.82
N GLU A 81 -1.84 -17.44 -1.09
CA GLU A 81 -2.12 -18.85 -1.31
C GLU A 81 -1.61 -19.27 -2.68
N VAL A 82 -0.30 -19.54 -2.73
CA VAL A 82 0.38 -20.01 -3.93
C VAL A 82 0.16 -21.51 -4.12
N ILE A 83 -0.45 -21.89 -5.25
CA ILE A 83 -0.67 -23.26 -5.69
C ILE A 83 0.47 -23.72 -6.62
N LYS A 84 0.47 -25.02 -6.97
CA LYS A 84 1.45 -25.65 -7.89
C LYS A 84 2.92 -25.30 -7.55
N LYS A 85 3.34 -25.61 -6.32
CA LYS A 85 4.72 -25.38 -5.82
C LYS A 85 5.15 -23.90 -5.81
N GLY A 86 4.26 -22.97 -5.50
CA GLY A 86 4.65 -21.57 -5.32
C GLY A 86 4.66 -20.73 -6.59
N ARG A 87 4.14 -21.25 -7.70
CA ARG A 87 4.24 -20.60 -9.02
C ARG A 87 2.95 -19.98 -9.52
N PHE A 88 1.81 -20.32 -8.93
CA PHE A 88 0.52 -19.79 -9.38
C PHE A 88 -0.29 -19.33 -8.18
N ILE A 89 -1.06 -18.27 -8.33
CA ILE A 89 -2.09 -17.84 -7.36
C ILE A 89 -3.43 -17.92 -8.07
N LYS A 90 -4.44 -18.47 -7.39
CA LYS A 90 -5.80 -18.47 -7.91
C LYS A 90 -6.44 -17.13 -7.56
N ILE A 91 -6.94 -16.39 -8.53
CA ILE A 91 -7.72 -15.16 -8.30
C ILE A 91 -9.10 -15.37 -8.89
N GLY A 92 -10.12 -15.41 -8.03
CA GLY A 92 -11.48 -15.82 -8.43
C GLY A 92 -11.49 -17.24 -8.97
N ASP A 93 -11.80 -17.40 -10.26
CA ASP A 93 -11.81 -18.70 -10.93
C ASP A 93 -10.58 -18.96 -11.80
N LYS A 94 -9.64 -17.99 -11.89
CA LYS A 94 -8.52 -18.05 -12.83
C LYS A 94 -7.18 -18.27 -12.12
N GLU A 95 -6.35 -19.14 -12.68
CA GLU A 95 -4.98 -19.36 -12.21
C GLU A 95 -4.04 -18.34 -12.87
N CYS A 96 -3.30 -17.59 -12.06
CA CYS A 96 -2.37 -16.55 -12.52
C CYS A 96 -0.95 -16.94 -12.12
N GLU A 97 0.03 -16.71 -12.98
CA GLU A 97 1.44 -16.99 -12.66
C GLU A 97 1.94 -15.98 -11.62
N TYR A 98 2.49 -16.48 -10.50
CA TYR A 98 3.01 -15.66 -9.41
C TYR A 98 4.52 -15.49 -9.56
N ASN A 99 4.94 -14.25 -9.77
CA ASN A 99 6.34 -13.88 -9.77
C ASN A 99 6.78 -13.44 -8.37
N PRO A 100 7.87 -13.99 -7.80
CA PRO A 100 8.35 -13.61 -6.47
C PRO A 100 8.81 -12.14 -6.36
N LYS A 101 9.02 -11.45 -7.50
CA LYS A 101 9.31 -10.02 -7.53
C LYS A 101 8.07 -9.14 -7.35
N PHE A 102 6.88 -9.69 -7.60
CA PHE A 102 5.61 -8.99 -7.49
C PHE A 102 5.41 -8.40 -6.10
N ARG A 103 5.00 -7.14 -6.05
CA ARG A 103 4.65 -6.48 -4.78
C ARG A 103 3.27 -5.85 -4.88
N LEU A 104 2.41 -6.19 -3.94
CA LEU A 104 1.10 -5.56 -3.78
C LEU A 104 1.15 -4.58 -2.61
N ILE A 105 0.71 -3.35 -2.85
CA ILE A 105 0.52 -2.33 -1.84
C ILE A 105 -0.94 -1.95 -1.81
N LEU A 106 -1.54 -1.98 -0.63
CA LEU A 106 -2.94 -1.65 -0.43
C LEU A 106 -3.03 -0.26 0.21
N HIS A 107 -3.94 0.57 -0.27
CA HIS A 107 -4.16 1.91 0.24
C HIS A 107 -5.64 2.18 0.44
N THR A 108 -6.00 2.69 1.62
CA THR A 108 -7.34 3.17 1.92
C THR A 108 -7.32 4.62 2.41
N LYS A 109 -8.33 5.37 1.95
CA LYS A 109 -8.61 6.75 2.41
C LYS A 109 -9.56 6.78 3.62
N LEU A 110 -10.09 5.63 4.01
CA LEU A 110 -11.02 5.53 5.14
C LEU A 110 -10.24 5.74 6.43
N ALA A 111 -10.64 6.72 7.24
CA ALA A 111 -9.94 7.02 8.50
C ALA A 111 -10.10 5.88 9.53
N ASN A 112 -11.24 5.18 9.49
CA ASN A 112 -11.52 4.01 10.33
C ASN A 112 -12.19 2.91 9.47
N PRO A 113 -11.43 2.15 8.68
CA PRO A 113 -11.98 1.04 7.93
C PRO A 113 -12.22 -0.14 8.87
N HIS A 114 -13.43 -0.70 8.86
CA HIS A 114 -13.76 -1.89 9.64
C HIS A 114 -13.57 -3.14 8.78
N TYR A 115 -12.31 -3.53 8.58
CA TYR A 115 -11.98 -4.76 7.87
C TYR A 115 -12.31 -6.00 8.69
N GLN A 116 -12.68 -7.09 8.00
CA GLN A 116 -12.83 -8.39 8.64
C GLN A 116 -11.49 -8.84 9.26
N PRO A 117 -11.52 -9.54 10.41
CA PRO A 117 -10.31 -9.98 11.11
C PRO A 117 -9.41 -10.87 10.24
N GLU A 118 -9.98 -11.61 9.29
CA GLU A 118 -9.24 -12.40 8.31
C GLU A 118 -8.30 -11.54 7.46
N LEU A 119 -8.78 -10.40 6.96
CA LEU A 119 -7.95 -9.48 6.19
C LEU A 119 -6.87 -8.84 7.08
N GLN A 120 -7.24 -8.43 8.30
CA GLN A 120 -6.29 -7.85 9.25
C GLN A 120 -5.18 -8.84 9.65
N ALA A 121 -5.47 -10.14 9.60
CA ALA A 121 -4.46 -11.18 9.82
C ALA A 121 -3.54 -11.37 8.60
N GLN A 122 -4.09 -11.27 7.39
CA GLN A 122 -3.36 -11.50 6.13
C GLN A 122 -2.56 -10.28 5.66
N ALA A 123 -3.02 -9.07 5.94
CA ALA A 123 -2.35 -7.82 5.59
C ALA A 123 -1.72 -7.15 6.83
N THR A 124 -0.64 -6.39 6.63
CA THR A 124 -0.06 -5.56 7.69
C THR A 124 -0.62 -4.15 7.60
N LEU A 125 -1.47 -3.79 8.57
CA LEU A 125 -2.03 -2.45 8.67
C LEU A 125 -0.94 -1.44 9.07
N ILE A 126 -0.71 -0.43 8.23
CA ILE A 126 0.20 0.67 8.49
C ILE A 126 -0.61 1.95 8.55
N ASN A 127 -0.65 2.59 9.72
CA ASN A 127 -1.37 3.84 9.87
C ASN A 127 -0.50 5.02 9.42
N PHE A 128 -0.91 5.66 8.32
CA PHE A 128 -0.32 6.90 7.80
C PHE A 128 -1.14 8.14 8.21
N THR A 129 -2.16 7.97 9.04
CA THR A 129 -2.90 9.10 9.61
C THR A 129 -1.94 9.95 10.43
N VAL A 130 -1.81 11.22 10.04
CA VAL A 130 -1.11 12.21 10.85
C VAL A 130 -1.91 12.39 12.14
N THR A 131 -1.39 11.86 13.25
CA THR A 131 -1.92 12.13 14.59
C THR A 131 -1.77 13.63 14.90
N ARG A 132 -2.62 14.20 15.78
CA ARG A 132 -2.54 15.63 16.15
C ARG A 132 -1.12 16.05 16.56
N ASP A 133 -0.43 15.18 17.28
CA ASP A 133 0.98 15.34 17.68
C ASP A 133 1.92 15.46 16.48
N GLY A 134 1.73 14.61 15.47
CA GLY A 134 2.48 14.66 14.21
C GLY A 134 2.18 15.86 13.33
N LEU A 135 0.95 16.38 13.39
CA LEU A 135 0.57 17.59 12.68
C LEU A 135 1.19 18.81 13.36
N GLU A 136 1.25 18.81 14.68
CA GLU A 136 1.90 19.86 15.48
C GLU A 136 3.40 19.91 15.20
N ASP A 137 4.08 18.76 15.17
CA ASP A 137 5.50 18.67 14.80
C ASP A 137 5.76 19.09 13.33
N GLN A 138 4.86 18.74 12.40
CA GLN A 138 4.95 19.18 11.00
C GLN A 138 4.70 20.68 10.82
N LEU A 139 3.72 21.24 11.53
CA LEU A 139 3.48 22.69 11.55
C LEU A 139 4.65 23.43 12.19
N LEU A 140 5.18 22.91 13.30
CA LEU A 140 6.35 23.46 13.96
C LEU A 140 7.56 23.43 13.02
N ALA A 141 7.83 22.31 12.34
CA ALA A 141 8.91 22.20 11.37
C ALA A 141 8.73 23.18 10.20
N ALA A 142 7.51 23.31 9.64
CA ALA A 142 7.23 24.25 8.56
C ALA A 142 7.39 25.72 8.98
N VAL A 143 6.94 26.07 10.19
CA VAL A 143 7.09 27.43 10.76
C VAL A 143 8.55 27.73 11.06
N VAL A 144 9.29 26.78 11.64
CA VAL A 144 10.73 26.93 11.92
C VAL A 144 11.53 27.10 10.62
N SER A 145 11.22 26.32 9.59
CA SER A 145 11.87 26.41 8.27
C SER A 145 11.60 27.77 7.60
N MET A 146 10.44 28.38 7.87
CA MET A 146 10.04 29.67 7.29
C MET A 146 10.52 30.88 8.12
N GLU A 147 10.56 30.79 9.45
CA GLU A 147 10.99 31.88 10.34
C GLU A 147 12.51 31.90 10.60
N ARG A 148 13.19 30.74 10.59
CA ARG A 148 14.64 30.63 10.86
C ARG A 148 15.36 29.65 9.91
N PRO A 149 15.57 30.02 8.65
CA PRO A 149 16.30 29.19 7.69
C PRO A 149 17.77 28.92 8.07
N ASP A 150 18.38 29.75 8.93
CA ASP A 150 19.78 29.60 9.39
C ASP A 150 20.03 28.36 10.27
N LEU A 151 19.00 27.82 10.94
CA LEU A 151 19.14 26.68 11.87
C LEU A 151 19.14 25.31 11.18
N GLU A 152 18.65 25.23 9.93
CA GLU A 152 18.62 23.96 9.18
C GLU A 152 19.96 23.57 8.57
N GLN A 153 20.90 24.52 8.38
CA GLN A 153 22.22 24.22 7.80
C GLN A 153 23.22 23.57 8.77
N LEU A 154 22.88 23.49 10.06
CA LEU A 154 23.77 22.99 11.12
C LEU A 154 23.50 21.54 11.54
N LYS A 155 22.64 20.80 10.82
CA LYS A 155 22.24 19.43 11.17
C LYS A 155 22.75 18.39 10.17
#